data_AF-A0A2T2TH06-F1
#
_entry.id   AF-A0A2T2TH06-F1
#
_cell.length_a   1.000
_cell.length_b   1.000
_cell.length_c   1.000
_cell.angle_alpha   90.00
_cell.angle_beta   90.00
_cell.angle_gamma   90.00
#
_symmetry.space_group_name_H-M   'P 1'
#
loop_
_entity.id
_entity.type
_entity.pdbx_description
1 polymer ?
#
loop_
_entity_poly.entity_id
_entity_poly.type
_entity_poly.pdbx_seq_one_letter_code
_entity_poly.pdbx_strand_id
1 'polypeptide(L)'
;MPAAADLRTEPRGSVAEALARQPFAAVLRRVGETAAREEIETYLVGGAVRDALLGRLTTDLDFVTVGDGTGIALAEVLADGLDEARAAHVYENFGTAAVRVPSPMDGEADMVLEFVAARSESYRSESRKPSVEAASLADDLRRRDFTVNALAAALAPGERFGALIDPFDGRADLERQRLRTPLDPADTFEDDPLRMIRAARFAAQLGFDVAEEAREAMQQHAERVEILSPERIADELQKIIAADVPSIGFKLLEEAGLLAHVLPELSALTGTERRRGERHKDNFLHTLQVLDQLVERVSDRPVDGGDDERGTRWLRWAALLHDIGKARTKRFQNGNWTFHGHEHEGARMVEDVFRRLKLPLDARLSYVETLVLMHHRPADLASDDVTDSAVRRLLFDAGEDLGDLMTLARADVTSANPRRRARHQDAYDRVAEKMRTVEEKDRLRNFEPPLSGEEIMDALGIEEGVAVGIVKENVREAILDGEIENDHAAARRYMDEIADEALRRGALFEEMQRRLDGPEQQALGAIKEVLFFGEVPASSREAAVARLMDVKDEALAEEERE
;
A
#
# COMPACT_ATOMS: atom_id res chain seq x y z
N MET A 1 -20.79 10.28 -13.08
CA MET A 1 -21.34 10.64 -11.76
C MET A 1 -22.29 9.55 -11.35
N PRO A 2 -21.77 8.42 -10.84
CA PRO A 2 -22.54 7.61 -9.91
C PRO A 2 -22.49 8.28 -8.53
N ALA A 3 -23.51 8.01 -7.71
CA ALA A 3 -23.64 8.58 -6.37
C ALA A 3 -22.49 8.10 -5.49
N ALA A 4 -21.81 9.03 -4.82
CA ALA A 4 -20.99 8.70 -3.66
C ALA A 4 -21.84 7.83 -2.74
N ALA A 5 -21.30 6.69 -2.29
CA ALA A 5 -21.89 5.93 -1.20
C ALA A 5 -22.24 6.92 -0.09
N ASP A 6 -23.48 6.90 0.36
CA ASP A 6 -23.99 7.85 1.35
C ASP A 6 -23.33 7.54 2.70
N LEU A 7 -22.09 8.03 2.89
CA LEU A 7 -21.31 7.98 4.14
C LEU A 7 -21.98 8.82 5.26
N ARG A 8 -23.20 9.31 5.03
CA ARG A 8 -23.96 10.25 5.86
C ARG A 8 -24.97 9.50 6.71
N THR A 9 -24.49 8.73 7.68
CA THR A 9 -25.37 8.19 8.72
C THR A 9 -25.52 9.21 9.84
N GLU A 10 -26.67 9.88 9.92
CA GLU A 10 -27.00 10.72 11.08
C GLU A 10 -27.17 9.84 12.33
N PRO A 11 -26.59 10.21 13.48
CA PRO A 11 -26.77 9.45 14.72
C PRO A 11 -28.23 9.53 15.19
N ARG A 12 -28.90 8.38 15.33
CA ARG A 12 -30.32 8.28 15.72
C ARG A 12 -30.50 7.36 16.92
N GLY A 13 -31.12 7.89 17.99
CA GLY A 13 -31.61 7.12 19.14
C GLY A 13 -30.75 7.24 20.40
N SER A 14 -31.05 6.38 21.38
CA SER A 14 -30.20 6.22 22.57
C SER A 14 -29.00 5.31 22.28
N VAL A 15 -27.90 5.47 23.01
CA VAL A 15 -26.74 4.57 22.89
C VAL A 15 -27.15 3.12 23.20
N ALA A 16 -28.04 2.90 24.18
CA ALA A 16 -28.59 1.59 24.49
C ALA A 16 -29.29 0.93 23.27
N GLU A 17 -30.09 1.68 22.53
CA GLU A 17 -30.73 1.19 21.29
C GLU A 17 -29.71 0.89 20.19
N ALA A 18 -28.70 1.75 20.04
CA ALA A 18 -27.63 1.57 19.07
C ALA A 18 -26.83 0.29 19.36
N LEU A 19 -26.42 0.09 20.61
CA LEU A 19 -25.73 -1.12 21.06
C LEU A 19 -26.61 -2.37 20.94
N ALA A 20 -27.91 -2.27 21.19
CA ALA A 20 -28.83 -3.39 21.06
C ALA A 20 -29.01 -3.88 19.61
N ARG A 21 -28.72 -3.05 18.61
CA ARG A 21 -28.77 -3.42 17.18
C ARG A 21 -27.47 -4.06 16.69
N GLN A 22 -26.40 -3.99 17.47
CA GLN A 22 -25.12 -4.57 17.08
C GLN A 22 -25.14 -6.09 17.20
N PRO A 23 -24.47 -6.82 16.29
CA PRO A 23 -24.36 -8.29 16.35
C PRO A 23 -23.80 -8.81 17.69
N PHE A 24 -22.95 -8.01 18.34
CA PHE A 24 -22.28 -8.34 19.60
C PHE A 24 -23.02 -7.88 20.86
N ALA A 25 -24.29 -7.47 20.75
CA ALA A 25 -25.08 -7.01 21.91
C ALA A 25 -25.16 -8.03 23.05
N ALA A 26 -25.18 -9.33 22.74
CA ALA A 26 -25.18 -10.39 23.75
C ALA A 26 -23.86 -10.44 24.53
N VAL A 27 -22.73 -10.28 23.83
CA VAL A 27 -21.39 -10.21 24.45
C VAL A 27 -21.31 -9.01 25.40
N LEU A 28 -21.77 -7.82 24.98
CA LEU A 28 -21.77 -6.63 25.83
C LEU A 28 -22.59 -6.81 27.11
N ARG A 29 -23.76 -7.45 27.03
CA ARG A 29 -24.57 -7.76 28.21
C ARG A 29 -23.85 -8.73 29.14
N ARG A 30 -23.20 -9.76 28.60
CA ARG A 30 -22.45 -10.74 29.38
C ARG A 30 -21.24 -10.12 30.08
N VAL A 31 -20.52 -9.21 29.42
CA VAL A 31 -19.47 -8.41 30.04
C VAL A 31 -20.04 -7.59 31.19
N GLY A 32 -21.15 -6.88 30.97
CA GLY A 32 -21.83 -6.10 31.99
C GLY A 32 -22.31 -6.91 33.21
N GLU A 33 -22.87 -8.09 32.99
CA GLU A 33 -23.31 -9.01 34.05
C GLU A 33 -22.12 -9.57 34.86
N THR A 34 -21.02 -9.86 34.18
CA THR A 34 -19.79 -10.36 34.83
C THR A 34 -19.15 -9.26 35.66
N ALA A 35 -18.99 -8.07 35.07
CA ALA A 35 -18.50 -6.89 35.77
C ALA A 35 -19.34 -6.54 37.01
N ALA A 36 -20.67 -6.59 36.91
CA ALA A 36 -21.55 -6.32 38.04
C ALA A 36 -21.43 -7.36 39.17
N ARG A 37 -21.14 -8.62 38.85
CA ARG A 37 -20.91 -9.69 39.84
C ARG A 37 -19.60 -9.50 40.59
N GLU A 38 -18.57 -9.07 39.88
CA GLU A 38 -17.24 -8.78 40.42
C GLU A 38 -17.14 -7.38 41.03
N GLU A 39 -18.24 -6.61 41.04
CA GLU A 39 -18.30 -5.21 41.52
C GLU A 39 -17.32 -4.28 40.78
N ILE A 40 -17.01 -4.58 39.52
CA ILE A 40 -16.10 -3.82 38.66
C ILE A 40 -16.91 -2.84 37.80
N GLU A 41 -16.66 -1.55 37.96
CA GLU A 41 -17.25 -0.52 37.11
C GLU A 41 -16.64 -0.57 35.71
N THR A 42 -17.45 -0.82 34.68
CA THR A 42 -16.99 -1.13 33.31
C THR A 42 -17.76 -0.37 32.24
N TYR A 43 -17.02 0.12 31.25
CA TYR A 43 -17.50 0.93 30.15
C TYR A 43 -17.01 0.38 28.81
N LEU A 44 -17.89 0.34 27.81
CA LEU A 44 -17.47 0.28 26.41
C LEU A 44 -17.04 1.68 26.00
N VAL A 45 -15.89 1.84 25.34
CA VAL A 45 -15.32 3.15 25.03
C VAL A 45 -14.88 3.27 23.57
N GLY A 46 -14.61 4.49 23.12
CA GLY A 46 -13.88 4.71 21.88
C GLY A 46 -14.68 4.47 20.61
N GLY A 47 -14.01 3.88 19.62
CA GLY A 47 -14.55 3.65 18.28
C GLY A 47 -15.82 2.82 18.29
N ALA A 48 -15.94 1.84 19.20
CA ALA A 48 -17.11 0.99 19.28
C ALA A 48 -18.40 1.76 19.62
N VAL A 49 -18.33 2.75 20.52
CA VAL A 49 -19.48 3.61 20.85
C VAL A 49 -19.84 4.52 19.68
N ARG A 50 -18.83 5.14 19.06
CA ARG A 50 -18.97 5.99 17.88
C ARG A 50 -19.62 5.24 16.72
N ASP A 51 -19.09 4.07 16.39
CA ASP A 51 -19.50 3.26 15.26
C ASP A 51 -20.91 2.71 15.48
N ALA A 52 -21.25 2.32 16.72
CA ALA A 52 -22.62 1.98 17.07
C ALA A 52 -23.60 3.12 16.81
N LEU A 53 -23.25 4.36 17.22
CA LEU A 53 -24.07 5.55 16.97
C LEU A 53 -24.21 5.89 15.49
N LEU A 54 -23.18 5.61 14.68
CA LEU A 54 -23.19 5.78 13.21
C LEU A 54 -23.86 4.60 12.47
N GLY A 55 -24.28 3.55 13.18
CA GLY A 55 -24.83 2.33 12.56
C GLY A 55 -23.79 1.52 11.78
N ARG A 56 -22.50 1.67 12.10
CA ARG A 56 -21.39 0.91 11.54
C ARG A 56 -21.12 -0.33 12.41
N LEU A 57 -20.59 -1.37 11.78
CA LEU A 57 -20.12 -2.57 12.47
C LEU A 57 -18.65 -2.39 12.88
N THR A 58 -18.26 -2.95 14.02
CA THR A 58 -16.87 -3.04 14.48
C THR A 58 -16.62 -4.43 15.05
N THR A 59 -15.39 -4.91 14.92
CA THR A 59 -14.89 -6.15 15.53
C THR A 59 -13.95 -5.90 16.70
N ASP A 60 -13.45 -4.66 16.84
CA ASP A 60 -12.58 -4.24 17.93
C ASP A 60 -13.43 -3.58 19.02
N LEU A 61 -13.52 -4.22 20.18
CA LEU A 61 -14.28 -3.75 21.33
C LEU A 61 -13.35 -3.41 22.49
N ASP A 62 -13.22 -2.11 22.77
CA ASP A 62 -12.42 -1.58 23.85
C ASP A 62 -13.26 -1.37 25.11
N PHE A 63 -12.80 -1.92 26.23
CA PHE A 63 -13.42 -1.79 27.53
C PHE A 63 -12.48 -1.10 28.52
N VAL A 64 -13.02 -0.09 29.22
CA VAL A 64 -12.33 0.57 30.33
C VAL A 64 -12.99 0.20 31.64
N THR A 65 -12.19 -0.24 32.60
CA THR A 65 -12.61 -0.54 33.96
C THR A 65 -12.04 0.48 34.94
N VAL A 66 -12.78 0.79 36.03
CA VAL A 66 -12.31 1.74 37.05
C VAL A 66 -11.66 0.97 38.22
N GLY A 67 -10.40 1.28 38.49
CA GLY A 67 -9.60 0.66 39.56
C GLY A 67 -8.39 -0.10 39.03
N ASP A 68 -7.30 -0.11 39.78
CA ASP A 68 -6.06 -0.77 39.37
C ASP A 68 -6.23 -2.30 39.26
N GLY A 69 -5.63 -2.91 38.23
CA GLY A 69 -5.72 -4.34 37.94
C GLY A 69 -7.11 -4.86 37.52
N THR A 70 -8.16 -4.03 37.57
CA THR A 70 -9.54 -4.46 37.33
C THR A 70 -9.80 -4.93 35.89
N GLY A 71 -9.07 -4.38 34.91
CA GLY A 71 -9.22 -4.77 33.51
C GLY A 71 -8.73 -6.21 33.26
N ILE A 72 -7.59 -6.57 33.85
CA ILE A 72 -7.05 -7.93 33.79
C ILE A 72 -7.97 -8.90 34.54
N ALA A 73 -8.39 -8.54 35.76
CA ALA A 73 -9.28 -9.38 36.56
C ALA A 73 -10.61 -9.67 35.84
N LEU A 74 -11.21 -8.66 35.21
CA LEU A 74 -12.44 -8.86 34.45
C LEU A 74 -12.23 -9.76 33.23
N ALA A 75 -11.13 -9.58 32.50
CA ALA A 75 -10.81 -10.41 31.33
C ALA A 75 -10.61 -11.89 31.70
N GLU A 76 -9.93 -12.17 32.81
CA GLU A 76 -9.72 -13.54 33.32
C GLU A 76 -11.05 -14.20 33.69
N VAL A 77 -11.89 -13.53 34.51
CA VAL A 77 -13.20 -14.06 34.92
C VAL A 77 -14.13 -14.25 33.70
N LEU A 78 -14.06 -13.34 32.73
CA LEU A 78 -14.85 -13.45 31.51
C LEU A 78 -14.43 -14.63 30.63
N ALA A 79 -13.12 -14.86 30.47
CA ALA A 79 -12.58 -15.99 29.71
C ALA A 79 -12.96 -17.33 30.35
N ASP A 80 -12.92 -17.43 31.67
CA ASP A 80 -13.36 -18.62 32.41
C ASP A 80 -14.88 -18.85 32.35
N GLY A 81 -15.65 -17.77 32.20
CA GLY A 81 -17.12 -17.78 32.24
C GLY A 81 -17.81 -17.86 30.87
N LEU A 82 -17.06 -17.94 29.78
CA LEU A 82 -17.53 -18.07 28.40
C LEU A 82 -17.04 -19.41 27.83
N ASP A 83 -17.95 -20.37 27.65
CA ASP A 83 -17.64 -21.72 27.13
C ASP A 83 -16.95 -21.69 25.76
N GLU A 84 -17.12 -20.58 25.02
CA GLU A 84 -16.64 -20.36 23.66
C GLU A 84 -15.42 -19.43 23.59
N ALA A 85 -15.03 -18.79 24.70
CA ALA A 85 -13.90 -17.87 24.71
C ALA A 85 -12.57 -18.62 24.76
N ARG A 86 -11.56 -18.05 24.10
CA ARG A 86 -10.17 -18.47 24.33
C ARG A 86 -9.66 -17.87 25.64
N ALA A 87 -8.63 -18.49 26.21
CA ALA A 87 -7.97 -17.99 27.42
C ALA A 87 -7.55 -16.51 27.26
N ALA A 88 -7.67 -15.74 28.34
CA ALA A 88 -7.26 -14.35 28.37
C ALA A 88 -5.75 -14.22 28.09
N HIS A 89 -5.38 -13.35 27.17
CA HIS A 89 -4.01 -12.97 26.90
C HIS A 89 -3.68 -11.69 27.68
N VAL A 90 -2.86 -11.82 28.72
CA VAL A 90 -2.48 -10.70 29.60
C VAL A 90 -1.19 -10.04 29.10
N TYR A 91 -1.20 -8.72 29.03
CA TYR A 91 -0.06 -7.88 28.70
C TYR A 91 0.30 -7.01 29.91
N GLU A 92 1.00 -7.61 30.89
CA GLU A 92 1.32 -6.98 32.18
C GLU A 92 2.01 -5.61 32.03
N ASN A 93 2.92 -5.48 31.06
CA ASN A 93 3.67 -4.24 30.81
C ASN A 93 2.79 -3.05 30.39
N PHE A 94 1.58 -3.30 29.90
CA PHE A 94 0.65 -2.28 29.44
C PHE A 94 -0.60 -2.17 30.32
N GLY A 95 -0.76 -3.08 31.31
CA GLY A 95 -1.95 -3.16 32.14
C GLY A 95 -3.21 -3.51 31.35
N THR A 96 -3.05 -4.27 30.25
CA THR A 96 -4.15 -4.63 29.34
C THR A 96 -4.31 -6.15 29.24
N ALA A 97 -5.52 -6.60 28.97
CA ALA A 97 -5.82 -8.00 28.69
C ALA A 97 -6.75 -8.12 27.49
N ALA A 98 -6.57 -9.15 26.68
CA ALA A 98 -7.41 -9.40 25.51
C ALA A 98 -8.08 -10.79 25.61
N VAL A 99 -9.37 -10.85 25.29
CA VAL A 99 -10.13 -12.10 25.19
C VAL A 99 -10.65 -12.24 23.77
N ARG A 100 -10.39 -13.39 23.14
CA ARG A 100 -10.93 -13.70 21.82
C ARG A 100 -12.20 -14.53 21.94
N VAL A 101 -13.26 -14.07 21.29
CA VAL A 101 -14.55 -14.75 21.24
C VAL A 101 -14.94 -14.99 19.77
N PRO A 102 -15.67 -16.07 19.45
CA PRO A 102 -16.14 -16.30 18.09
C PRO A 102 -16.94 -15.10 17.59
N SER A 103 -16.71 -14.71 16.34
CA SER A 103 -17.47 -13.62 15.73
C SER A 103 -18.94 -14.04 15.59
N PRO A 104 -19.90 -13.16 15.95
CA PRO A 104 -21.32 -13.39 15.65
C PRO A 104 -21.64 -13.21 14.16
N MET A 105 -20.66 -12.87 13.32
CA MET A 105 -20.79 -12.67 11.88
C MET A 105 -20.15 -13.85 11.13
N ASP A 106 -20.91 -14.48 10.24
CA ASP A 106 -20.46 -15.65 9.47
C ASP A 106 -19.25 -15.30 8.58
N GLY A 107 -18.19 -16.09 8.69
CA GLY A 107 -16.98 -15.95 7.86
C GLY A 107 -16.00 -14.88 8.32
N GLU A 108 -16.28 -14.19 9.42
CA GLU A 108 -15.39 -13.17 10.00
C GLU A 108 -14.42 -13.76 11.04
N ALA A 109 -13.28 -13.11 11.21
CA ALA A 109 -12.29 -13.48 12.22
C ALA A 109 -12.84 -13.32 13.65
N ASP A 110 -12.29 -14.07 14.61
CA ASP A 110 -12.65 -13.96 16.04
C ASP A 110 -12.62 -12.50 16.50
N MET A 111 -13.66 -12.10 17.24
CA MET A 111 -13.76 -10.79 17.85
C MET A 111 -12.76 -10.65 19.00
N VAL A 112 -12.11 -9.50 19.09
CA VAL A 112 -11.15 -9.20 20.15
C VAL A 112 -11.78 -8.23 21.15
N LEU A 113 -11.87 -8.66 22.41
CA LEU A 113 -12.32 -7.85 23.54
C LEU A 113 -11.08 -7.37 24.30
N GLU A 114 -10.77 -6.08 24.24
CA GLU A 114 -9.62 -5.49 24.93
C GLU A 114 -10.05 -4.80 26.23
N PHE A 115 -9.46 -5.18 27.35
CA PHE A 115 -9.76 -4.64 28.67
C PHE A 115 -8.56 -3.86 29.20
N VAL A 116 -8.82 -2.61 29.60
CA VAL A 116 -7.81 -1.69 30.12
C VAL A 116 -8.32 -1.01 31.38
N ALA A 117 -7.49 -0.93 32.42
CA ALA A 117 -7.83 -0.13 33.59
C ALA A 117 -7.69 1.38 33.28
N ALA A 118 -8.62 2.18 33.78
CA ALA A 118 -8.62 3.63 33.61
C ALA A 118 -7.32 4.24 34.16
N ARG A 119 -6.68 5.06 33.32
CA ARG A 119 -5.37 5.63 33.63
C ARG A 119 -5.24 7.10 33.26
N SER A 120 -4.44 7.81 34.04
CA SER A 120 -3.90 9.11 33.68
C SER A 120 -2.51 8.92 33.08
N GLU A 121 -2.15 9.77 32.13
CA GLU A 121 -0.86 9.74 31.45
C GLU A 121 -0.18 11.09 31.65
N SER A 122 1.09 11.08 32.06
CA SER A 122 1.93 12.28 32.02
C SER A 122 3.09 12.08 31.05
N TYR A 123 3.20 12.98 30.07
CA TYR A 123 4.19 12.95 29.01
C TYR A 123 5.41 13.81 29.39
N ARG A 124 6.61 13.40 28.96
CA ARG A 124 7.79 14.27 28.99
C ARG A 124 8.06 14.72 27.55
N SER A 125 8.39 15.98 27.33
CA SER A 125 8.57 16.58 26.00
C SER A 125 9.54 15.83 25.08
N GLU A 126 10.50 15.08 25.65
CA GLU A 126 11.49 14.28 24.90
C GLU A 126 11.21 12.77 24.89
N SER A 127 10.16 12.29 25.56
CA SER A 127 9.86 10.86 25.72
C SER A 127 8.49 10.50 25.19
N ARG A 128 8.47 9.43 24.38
CA ARG A 128 7.25 8.90 23.77
C ARG A 128 6.39 8.02 24.69
N LYS A 129 6.92 7.62 25.85
CA LYS A 129 6.20 6.77 26.81
C LYS A 129 5.70 7.64 27.98
N PRO A 130 4.38 7.73 28.20
CA PRO A 130 3.85 8.39 29.39
C PRO A 130 4.08 7.52 30.63
N SER A 131 4.14 8.14 31.82
CA SER A 131 3.91 7.43 33.09
C SER A 131 2.42 7.29 33.37
N VAL A 132 2.04 6.13 33.89
CA VAL A 132 0.65 5.68 34.06
C VAL A 132 0.31 5.64 35.55
N GLU A 133 -0.76 6.32 35.96
CA GLU A 133 -1.34 6.25 37.32
C GLU A 133 -2.82 5.86 37.26
N ALA A 134 -3.35 5.25 38.33
CA ALA A 134 -4.76 4.93 38.45
C ALA A 134 -5.63 6.20 38.40
N ALA A 135 -6.64 6.23 37.54
CA ALA A 135 -7.43 7.44 37.31
C ALA A 135 -8.93 7.18 37.13
N SER A 136 -9.70 8.26 37.04
CA SER A 136 -11.12 8.19 36.74
C SER A 136 -11.37 7.88 35.26
N LEU A 137 -12.58 7.42 34.91
CA LEU A 137 -13.00 7.30 33.51
C LEU A 137 -12.85 8.65 32.77
N ALA A 138 -13.18 9.76 33.43
CA ALA A 138 -13.07 11.09 32.81
C ALA A 138 -11.63 11.42 32.43
N ASP A 139 -10.64 11.04 33.24
CA ASP A 139 -9.22 11.22 32.93
C ASP A 139 -8.77 10.34 31.76
N ASP A 140 -9.26 9.10 31.67
CA ASP A 140 -8.98 8.22 30.51
C ASP A 140 -9.59 8.77 29.22
N LEU A 141 -10.81 9.28 29.25
CA LEU A 141 -11.44 9.90 28.09
C LEU A 141 -10.74 11.20 27.67
N ARG A 142 -10.23 11.95 28.64
CA ARG A 142 -9.53 13.23 28.43
C ARG A 142 -8.26 13.07 27.58
N ARG A 143 -7.52 11.97 27.78
CA ARG A 143 -6.28 11.69 27.06
C ARG A 143 -6.50 11.11 25.66
N ARG A 144 -7.73 10.94 25.17
CA ARG A 144 -7.99 10.38 23.83
C ARG A 144 -7.78 11.40 22.73
N ASP A 145 -7.75 10.91 21.49
CA ASP A 145 -7.42 11.71 20.32
C ASP A 145 -8.50 12.72 19.94
N PHE A 146 -9.76 12.28 19.82
CA PHE A 146 -10.88 13.12 19.40
C PHE A 146 -12.11 12.91 20.28
N THR A 147 -12.94 13.96 20.43
CA THR A 147 -14.19 13.96 21.20
C THR A 147 -15.12 12.82 20.77
N VAL A 148 -15.24 12.57 19.47
CA VAL A 148 -16.02 11.46 18.90
C VAL A 148 -15.51 10.07 19.32
N ASN A 149 -14.26 9.96 19.75
CA ASN A 149 -13.65 8.74 20.31
C ASN A 149 -13.51 8.82 21.85
N ALA A 150 -13.89 9.93 22.47
CA ALA A 150 -13.92 10.14 23.91
C ALA A 150 -15.32 9.89 24.49
N LEU A 151 -16.09 9.02 23.83
CA LEU A 151 -17.39 8.55 24.26
C LEU A 151 -17.27 7.24 25.03
N ALA A 152 -18.09 7.09 26.06
CA ALA A 152 -18.22 5.85 26.82
C ALA A 152 -19.69 5.47 27.02
N ALA A 153 -19.96 4.17 27.06
CA ALA A 153 -21.26 3.59 27.33
C ALA A 153 -21.16 2.67 28.54
N ALA A 154 -21.95 2.92 29.57
CA ALA A 154 -21.99 2.08 30.76
C ALA A 154 -22.53 0.68 30.41
N LEU A 155 -21.86 -0.37 30.91
CA LEU A 155 -22.31 -1.75 30.74
C LEU A 155 -23.05 -2.31 31.95
N ALA A 156 -23.25 -1.49 32.99
CA ALA A 156 -24.01 -1.88 34.17
C ALA A 156 -25.42 -2.39 33.77
N PRO A 157 -25.85 -3.58 34.24
CA PRO A 157 -27.14 -4.14 33.87
C PRO A 157 -28.35 -3.28 34.22
N GLY A 158 -29.49 -3.55 33.57
CA GLY A 158 -30.76 -2.85 33.81
C GLY A 158 -30.83 -1.50 33.10
N GLU A 159 -31.41 -0.50 33.76
CA GLU A 159 -31.65 0.84 33.16
C GLU A 159 -30.36 1.63 32.87
N ARG A 160 -29.23 1.23 33.46
CA ARG A 160 -27.93 1.86 33.23
C ARG A 160 -27.21 1.34 31.99
N PHE A 161 -27.66 0.22 31.40
CA PHE A 161 -27.00 -0.36 30.24
C PHE A 161 -27.12 0.58 29.04
N GLY A 162 -26.00 0.96 28.46
CA GLY A 162 -25.93 1.92 27.36
C GLY A 162 -26.19 3.37 27.78
N ALA A 163 -26.10 3.71 29.07
CA ALA A 163 -26.05 5.10 29.49
C ALA A 163 -24.79 5.76 28.93
N LEU A 164 -24.93 6.90 28.25
CA LEU A 164 -23.83 7.61 27.60
C LEU A 164 -23.10 8.50 28.60
N ILE A 165 -21.77 8.42 28.60
CA ILE A 165 -20.85 9.30 29.30
C ILE A 165 -20.08 10.05 28.23
N ASP A 166 -20.36 11.35 28.15
CA ASP A 166 -19.81 12.25 27.13
C ASP A 166 -19.40 13.59 27.78
N PRO A 167 -18.24 13.64 28.46
CA PRO A 167 -17.78 14.85 29.12
C PRO A 167 -17.25 15.93 28.17
N PHE A 168 -17.05 15.61 26.87
CA PHE A 168 -16.40 16.48 25.89
C PHE A 168 -17.28 16.83 24.68
N ASP A 169 -18.59 16.60 24.75
CA ASP A 169 -19.57 16.90 23.69
C ASP A 169 -19.31 16.14 22.37
N GLY A 170 -18.74 14.94 22.47
CA GLY A 170 -18.42 14.07 21.34
C GLY A 170 -19.66 13.63 20.55
N ARG A 171 -20.82 13.51 21.18
CA ARG A 171 -22.09 13.21 20.50
C ARG A 171 -22.50 14.36 19.58
N ALA A 172 -22.37 15.60 20.04
CA ALA A 172 -22.72 16.75 19.22
C ALA A 172 -21.69 16.98 18.10
N ASP A 173 -20.41 16.67 18.33
CA ASP A 173 -19.40 16.66 17.28
C ASP A 173 -19.64 15.55 16.25
N LEU A 174 -20.16 14.38 16.68
CA LEU A 174 -20.61 13.30 15.78
C LEU A 174 -21.78 13.78 14.90
N GLU A 175 -22.77 14.45 15.49
CA GLU A 175 -23.90 15.05 14.78
C GLU A 175 -23.46 16.14 13.78
N ARG A 176 -22.42 16.90 14.13
CA ARG A 176 -21.83 17.95 13.28
C ARG A 176 -20.77 17.43 12.29
N GLN A 177 -20.48 16.12 12.32
CA GLN A 177 -19.43 15.48 11.53
C GLN A 177 -18.06 16.19 11.65
N ARG A 178 -17.66 16.50 12.90
CA ARG A 178 -16.46 17.29 13.20
C ARG A 178 -15.48 16.51 14.07
N LEU A 179 -14.19 16.55 13.70
CA LEU A 179 -13.10 16.02 14.52
C LEU A 179 -12.52 17.16 15.36
N ARG A 180 -12.77 17.10 16.66
CA ARG A 180 -12.26 18.03 17.68
C ARG A 180 -11.49 17.23 18.72
N THR A 181 -10.42 17.79 19.28
CA THR A 181 -9.68 17.19 20.39
C THR A 181 -10.42 17.44 21.73
N PRO A 182 -10.36 16.51 22.72
CA PRO A 182 -10.96 16.74 24.03
C PRO A 182 -10.33 17.92 24.80
N LEU A 183 -9.04 18.14 24.59
CA LEU A 183 -8.24 19.23 25.15
C LEU A 183 -7.84 20.23 24.08
N ASP A 184 -7.06 21.22 24.48
CA ASP A 184 -6.39 22.10 23.53
C ASP A 184 -5.64 21.26 22.48
N PRO A 185 -5.83 21.52 21.18
CA PRO A 185 -5.18 20.74 20.14
C PRO A 185 -3.65 20.79 20.20
N ALA A 186 -3.05 21.92 20.61
CA ALA A 186 -1.60 22.04 20.73
C ALA A 186 -1.07 21.10 21.81
N ASP A 187 -1.69 21.09 22.99
CA ASP A 187 -1.36 20.15 24.08
C ASP A 187 -1.61 18.69 23.67
N THR A 188 -2.63 18.43 22.87
CA THR A 188 -2.96 17.09 22.39
C THR A 188 -1.89 16.54 21.44
N PHE A 189 -1.35 17.37 20.55
CA PHE A 189 -0.35 16.98 19.56
C PHE A 189 1.09 17.03 20.11
N GLU A 190 1.42 18.08 20.88
CA GLU A 190 1.88 18.03 22.28
C GLU A 190 2.20 16.68 22.96
N ASP A 191 1.19 15.88 23.23
CA ASP A 191 1.39 14.63 23.97
C ASP A 191 1.68 13.44 23.05
N ASP A 192 0.96 13.34 21.93
CA ASP A 192 1.20 12.30 20.91
C ASP A 192 1.03 12.85 19.48
N PRO A 193 2.14 13.13 18.77
CA PRO A 193 2.11 13.62 17.39
C PRO A 193 1.41 12.68 16.42
N LEU A 194 1.28 11.38 16.74
CA LEU A 194 0.57 10.44 15.88
C LEU A 194 -0.90 10.85 15.69
N ARG A 195 -1.49 11.57 16.66
CA ARG A 195 -2.88 12.05 16.59
C ARG A 195 -3.14 12.96 15.39
N MET A 196 -2.12 13.67 14.90
CA MET A 196 -2.25 14.47 13.68
C MET A 196 -2.45 13.60 12.44
N ILE A 197 -1.70 12.49 12.32
CA ILE A 197 -1.89 11.52 11.23
C ILE A 197 -3.22 10.77 11.40
N ARG A 198 -3.62 10.47 12.64
CA ARG A 198 -4.95 9.91 12.94
C ARG A 198 -6.08 10.85 12.57
N ALA A 199 -5.90 12.17 12.68
CA ALA A 199 -6.88 13.15 12.21
C ALA A 199 -7.17 12.95 10.72
N ALA A 200 -6.12 12.81 9.91
CA ALA A 200 -6.23 12.51 8.48
C ALA A 200 -6.88 11.15 8.20
N ARG A 201 -6.53 10.13 8.99
CA ARG A 201 -7.19 8.82 8.91
C ARG A 201 -8.68 8.91 9.18
N PHE A 202 -9.09 9.51 10.30
CA PHE A 202 -10.51 9.59 10.65
C PHE A 202 -11.28 10.48 9.69
N ALA A 203 -10.68 11.57 9.19
CA ALA A 203 -11.28 12.39 8.15
C ALA A 203 -11.58 11.54 6.90
N ALA A 204 -10.64 10.69 6.47
CA ALA A 204 -10.84 9.79 5.33
C ALA A 204 -11.86 8.67 5.59
N GLN A 205 -11.85 8.06 6.78
CA GLN A 205 -12.72 6.92 7.12
C GLN A 205 -14.17 7.31 7.46
N LEU A 206 -14.35 8.48 8.08
CA LEU A 206 -15.65 8.97 8.55
C LEU A 206 -16.24 10.04 7.63
N GLY A 207 -15.42 10.67 6.78
CA GLY A 207 -15.85 11.82 5.96
C GLY A 207 -16.10 13.08 6.80
N PHE A 208 -15.41 13.23 7.94
CA PHE A 208 -15.60 14.33 8.87
C PHE A 208 -14.58 15.44 8.63
N ASP A 209 -14.96 16.68 8.93
CA ASP A 209 -14.06 17.83 8.88
C ASP A 209 -13.28 17.99 10.18
N VAL A 210 -11.98 18.24 10.08
CA VAL A 210 -11.16 18.62 11.25
C VAL A 210 -11.47 20.06 11.65
N ALA A 211 -11.72 20.29 12.94
CA ALA A 211 -11.96 21.61 13.50
C ALA A 211 -10.79 22.56 13.19
N GLU A 212 -11.08 23.85 12.96
CA GLU A 212 -10.08 24.82 12.52
C GLU A 212 -8.92 24.94 13.51
N GLU A 213 -9.24 24.98 14.81
CA GLU A 213 -8.25 25.08 15.88
C GLU A 213 -7.29 23.86 15.88
N ALA A 214 -7.82 22.68 15.56
CA ALA A 214 -7.01 21.47 15.43
C ALA A 214 -6.18 21.49 14.15
N ARG A 215 -6.73 21.99 13.04
CA ARG A 215 -6.00 22.13 11.77
C ARG A 215 -4.81 23.10 11.91
N GLU A 216 -5.01 24.25 12.58
CA GLU A 216 -3.94 25.21 12.86
C GLU A 216 -2.85 24.59 13.75
N ALA A 217 -3.22 23.85 14.80
CA ALA A 217 -2.25 23.16 15.64
C ALA A 217 -1.50 22.05 14.89
N MET A 218 -2.15 21.32 13.97
CA MET A 218 -1.47 20.35 13.12
C MET A 218 -0.34 20.99 12.30
N GLN A 219 -0.57 22.19 11.75
CA GLN A 219 0.45 22.93 11.00
C GLN A 219 1.60 23.39 11.89
N GLN A 220 1.30 23.87 13.10
CA GLN A 220 2.31 24.40 14.02
C GLN A 220 3.22 23.29 14.57
N HIS A 221 2.70 22.08 14.76
CA HIS A 221 3.44 20.95 15.33
C HIS A 221 3.85 19.90 14.28
N ALA A 222 3.75 20.20 12.99
CA ALA A 222 3.95 19.22 11.91
C ALA A 222 5.30 18.48 12.01
N GLU A 223 6.40 19.20 12.30
CA GLU A 223 7.75 18.63 12.44
C GLU A 223 7.85 17.55 13.52
N ARG A 224 6.95 17.59 14.51
CA ARG A 224 6.99 16.70 15.66
C ARG A 224 6.67 15.26 15.30
N VAL A 225 6.12 15.00 14.10
CA VAL A 225 5.95 13.62 13.61
C VAL A 225 7.27 12.92 13.33
N GLU A 226 8.39 13.63 13.21
CA GLU A 226 9.71 13.01 12.99
C GLU A 226 10.20 12.19 14.19
N ILE A 227 9.70 12.49 15.40
CA ILE A 227 9.97 11.64 16.57
C ILE A 227 9.24 10.30 16.47
N LEU A 228 8.29 10.16 15.53
CA LEU A 228 7.48 8.97 15.40
C LEU A 228 8.28 7.81 14.79
N SER A 229 8.09 6.57 15.26
CA SER A 229 8.70 5.42 14.58
C SER A 229 8.04 5.24 13.22
N PRO A 230 8.78 4.83 12.19
CA PRO A 230 8.23 4.66 10.85
C PRO A 230 7.07 3.66 10.79
N GLU A 231 7.09 2.61 11.60
CA GLU A 231 6.01 1.60 11.67
C GLU A 231 4.69 2.22 12.11
N ARG A 232 4.70 3.10 13.13
CA ARG A 232 3.48 3.79 13.59
C ARG A 232 2.94 4.74 12.54
N ILE A 233 3.81 5.41 11.78
CA ILE A 233 3.42 6.24 10.64
C ILE A 233 2.79 5.35 9.56
N ALA A 234 3.48 4.26 9.20
CA ALA A 234 3.04 3.32 8.18
C ALA A 234 1.67 2.72 8.51
N ASP A 235 1.42 2.32 9.76
CA ASP A 235 0.12 1.79 10.20
C ASP A 235 -1.04 2.76 9.95
N GLU A 236 -0.83 4.06 10.22
CA GLU A 236 -1.86 5.07 10.00
C GLU A 236 -2.01 5.41 8.50
N LEU A 237 -0.91 5.46 7.72
CA LEU A 237 -0.96 5.62 6.27
C LEU A 237 -1.67 4.45 5.57
N GLN A 238 -1.40 3.22 6.01
CA GLN A 238 -2.07 2.01 5.54
C GLN A 238 -3.58 2.10 5.78
N LYS A 239 -4.02 2.61 6.93
CA LYS A 239 -5.45 2.80 7.22
C LYS A 239 -6.08 3.95 6.43
N ILE A 240 -5.32 5.00 6.09
CA ILE A 240 -5.77 6.06 5.16
C ILE A 240 -5.99 5.47 3.75
N ILE A 241 -5.01 4.71 3.24
CA ILE A 241 -5.07 4.04 1.93
C ILE A 241 -6.26 3.07 1.85
N ALA A 242 -6.61 2.44 2.96
CA ALA A 242 -7.73 1.51 3.06
C ALA A 242 -9.12 2.19 3.05
N ALA A 243 -9.21 3.51 3.25
CA ALA A 243 -10.49 4.22 3.28
C ALA A 243 -11.20 4.20 1.91
N ASP A 244 -12.51 4.53 1.90
CA ASP A 244 -13.31 4.61 0.68
C ASP A 244 -12.94 5.82 -0.19
N VAL A 245 -12.46 6.91 0.45
CA VAL A 245 -11.98 8.12 -0.22
C VAL A 245 -10.62 8.53 0.39
N PRO A 246 -9.52 7.80 0.10
CA PRO A 246 -8.21 8.07 0.68
C PRO A 246 -7.70 9.49 0.41
N SER A 247 -8.13 10.13 -0.68
CA SER A 247 -7.67 11.48 -1.01
C SER A 247 -7.97 12.52 0.06
N ILE A 248 -9.02 12.33 0.87
CA ILE A 248 -9.34 13.25 1.98
C ILE A 248 -8.18 13.29 2.99
N GLY A 249 -7.67 12.13 3.38
CA GLY A 249 -6.58 12.02 4.35
C GLY A 249 -5.28 12.60 3.82
N PHE A 250 -4.88 12.23 2.60
CA PHE A 250 -3.64 12.75 2.00
C PHE A 250 -3.68 14.26 1.75
N LYS A 251 -4.83 14.82 1.33
CA LYS A 251 -5.00 16.29 1.23
C LYS A 251 -4.80 16.96 2.58
N LEU A 252 -5.40 16.41 3.65
CA LEU A 252 -5.22 16.97 4.98
C LEU A 252 -3.76 16.92 5.46
N LEU A 253 -3.06 15.80 5.20
CA LEU A 253 -1.64 15.68 5.53
C LEU A 253 -0.80 16.74 4.80
N GLU A 254 -1.07 17.01 3.53
CA GLU A 254 -0.37 18.04 2.76
C GLU A 254 -0.75 19.45 3.24
N GLU A 255 -2.04 19.75 3.45
CA GLU A 255 -2.53 21.04 3.97
C GLU A 255 -1.96 21.36 5.36
N ALA A 256 -1.69 20.33 6.16
CA ALA A 256 -1.06 20.44 7.47
C ALA A 256 0.47 20.48 7.42
N GLY A 257 1.10 20.29 6.26
CA GLY A 257 2.56 20.19 6.11
C GLY A 257 3.17 18.86 6.61
N LEU A 258 2.35 17.94 7.11
CA LEU A 258 2.78 16.64 7.64
C LEU A 258 3.32 15.73 6.54
N LEU A 259 2.77 15.83 5.32
CA LEU A 259 3.13 14.93 4.22
C LEU A 259 4.60 15.02 3.84
N ALA A 260 5.20 16.22 3.93
CA ALA A 260 6.62 16.44 3.66
C ALA A 260 7.55 15.65 4.61
N HIS A 261 7.10 15.36 5.83
CA HIS A 261 7.88 14.60 6.81
C HIS A 261 7.68 13.09 6.69
N VAL A 262 6.47 12.64 6.31
CA VAL A 262 6.11 11.22 6.31
C VAL A 262 6.22 10.55 4.94
N LEU A 263 5.93 11.27 3.85
CA LEU A 263 5.98 10.77 2.47
C LEU A 263 6.41 11.92 1.52
N PRO A 264 7.65 12.43 1.66
CA PRO A 264 8.17 13.57 0.90
C PRO A 264 8.05 13.41 -0.62
N GLU A 265 8.11 12.18 -1.13
CA GLU A 265 7.98 11.88 -2.56
C GLU A 265 6.62 12.31 -3.11
N LEU A 266 5.57 12.20 -2.29
CA LEU A 266 4.22 12.60 -2.66
C LEU A 266 4.03 14.12 -2.53
N SER A 267 4.58 14.73 -1.47
CA SER A 267 4.57 16.19 -1.29
C SER A 267 5.34 16.92 -2.41
N ALA A 268 6.40 16.30 -2.94
CA ALA A 268 7.17 16.82 -4.07
C ALA A 268 6.37 16.88 -5.40
N LEU A 269 5.21 16.23 -5.48
CA LEU A 269 4.28 16.33 -6.61
C LEU A 269 3.36 17.56 -6.52
N THR A 270 3.32 18.25 -5.37
CA THR A 270 2.48 19.42 -5.15
C THR A 270 2.96 20.62 -5.96
N GLY A 271 1.99 21.41 -6.43
CA GLY A 271 2.25 22.73 -6.99
C GLY A 271 2.08 22.80 -8.50
N THR A 272 1.69 23.98 -8.97
CA THR A 272 1.58 24.26 -10.40
C THR A 272 2.62 25.28 -10.80
N GLU A 273 3.72 24.82 -11.39
CA GLU A 273 4.71 25.73 -11.97
C GLU A 273 4.18 26.33 -13.27
N ARG A 274 4.28 27.66 -13.38
CA ARG A 274 4.03 28.39 -14.62
C ARG A 274 5.35 28.87 -15.19
N ARG A 275 5.70 28.39 -16.38
CA ARG A 275 6.87 28.88 -17.12
C ARG A 275 6.45 29.19 -18.55
N ARG A 276 6.70 30.43 -19.00
CA ARG A 276 6.36 30.93 -20.34
C ARG A 276 4.88 30.77 -20.75
N GLY A 277 3.96 30.87 -19.80
CA GLY A 277 2.51 30.79 -20.07
C GLY A 277 1.93 29.38 -20.04
N GLU A 278 2.77 28.35 -19.96
CA GLU A 278 2.32 26.97 -19.78
C GLU A 278 2.23 26.63 -18.29
N ARG A 279 1.08 26.06 -17.89
CA ARG A 279 0.80 25.61 -16.53
C ARG A 279 0.86 24.09 -16.51
N HIS A 280 1.77 23.55 -15.70
CA HIS A 280 1.72 22.13 -15.37
C HIS A 280 0.51 21.84 -14.48
N LYS A 281 -0.14 20.69 -14.66
CA LYS A 281 -1.21 20.23 -13.75
C LYS A 281 -0.59 19.90 -12.39
N ASP A 282 -1.40 19.99 -11.35
CA ASP A 282 -0.97 19.55 -10.03
C ASP A 282 -0.91 18.01 -10.03
N ASN A 283 0.31 17.46 -9.99
CA ASN A 283 0.51 16.01 -10.06
C ASN A 283 0.00 15.34 -8.77
N PHE A 284 0.13 16.00 -7.62
CA PHE A 284 -0.39 15.48 -6.35
C PHE A 284 -1.91 15.28 -6.42
N LEU A 285 -2.66 16.30 -6.82
CA LEU A 285 -4.12 16.17 -6.96
C LEU A 285 -4.53 15.14 -8.01
N HIS A 286 -3.73 15.00 -9.08
CA HIS A 286 -3.93 13.97 -10.09
C HIS A 286 -3.77 12.57 -9.48
N THR A 287 -2.66 12.28 -8.80
CA THR A 287 -2.40 11.02 -8.11
C THR A 287 -3.52 10.65 -7.16
N LEU A 288 -4.00 11.61 -6.37
CA LEU A 288 -5.12 11.36 -5.45
C LEU A 288 -6.44 11.05 -6.18
N GLN A 289 -6.70 11.68 -7.33
CA GLN A 289 -7.86 11.37 -8.16
C GLN A 289 -7.76 9.98 -8.79
N VAL A 290 -6.56 9.52 -9.13
CA VAL A 290 -6.32 8.15 -9.62
C VAL A 290 -6.58 7.14 -8.50
N LEU A 291 -6.07 7.41 -7.29
CA LEU A 291 -6.31 6.56 -6.12
C LEU A 291 -7.79 6.39 -5.80
N ASP A 292 -8.57 7.48 -5.73
CA ASP A 292 -10.01 7.39 -5.44
C ASP A 292 -10.77 6.64 -6.56
N GLN A 293 -10.41 6.86 -7.84
CA GLN A 293 -11.01 6.12 -8.95
C GLN A 293 -10.65 4.63 -8.94
N LEU A 294 -9.43 4.29 -8.53
CA LEU A 294 -9.02 2.91 -8.36
C LEU A 294 -9.86 2.24 -7.27
N VAL A 295 -10.04 2.90 -6.12
CA VAL A 295 -10.85 2.42 -5.00
C VAL A 295 -12.28 2.12 -5.45
N GLU A 296 -12.90 3.01 -6.24
CA GLU A 296 -14.22 2.80 -6.82
C GLU A 296 -14.26 1.57 -7.76
N ARG A 297 -13.20 1.33 -8.53
CA ARG A 297 -13.13 0.19 -9.47
C ARG A 297 -12.92 -1.16 -8.81
N VAL A 298 -12.35 -1.18 -7.62
CA VAL A 298 -12.05 -2.40 -6.86
C VAL A 298 -12.91 -2.51 -5.60
N SER A 299 -14.05 -1.81 -5.56
CA SER A 299 -14.92 -1.75 -4.38
C SER A 299 -15.53 -3.10 -3.99
N ASP A 300 -15.58 -4.04 -4.92
CA ASP A 300 -16.04 -5.42 -4.72
C ASP A 300 -14.94 -6.38 -4.24
N ARG A 301 -13.68 -5.93 -4.22
CA ARG A 301 -12.53 -6.70 -3.75
C ARG A 301 -12.19 -6.32 -2.30
N PRO A 302 -11.85 -7.28 -1.44
CA PRO A 302 -11.44 -6.97 -0.07
C PRO A 302 -10.12 -6.16 -0.08
N VAL A 303 -10.01 -5.21 0.87
CA VAL A 303 -8.84 -4.34 1.01
C VAL A 303 -7.63 -5.13 1.46
N ASP A 304 -7.84 -5.87 2.55
CA ASP A 304 -6.93 -6.87 3.08
C ASP A 304 -7.35 -8.21 2.52
N GLY A 305 -6.45 -8.89 1.82
CA GLY A 305 -6.73 -10.19 1.22
C GLY A 305 -7.13 -11.22 2.29
N GLY A 306 -7.91 -12.22 1.89
CA GLY A 306 -7.99 -13.48 2.63
C GLY A 306 -6.67 -14.26 2.49
N ASP A 307 -6.73 -15.56 2.19
CA ASP A 307 -5.53 -16.42 1.99
C ASP A 307 -4.59 -15.97 0.84
N ASP A 308 -4.91 -14.91 0.09
CA ASP A 308 -4.04 -14.31 -0.94
C ASP A 308 -3.30 -13.11 -0.36
N GLU A 309 -1.98 -13.24 -0.20
CA GLU A 309 -1.08 -12.22 0.38
C GLU A 309 -1.09 -10.88 -0.39
N ARG A 310 -1.68 -10.85 -1.59
CA ARG A 310 -1.81 -9.70 -2.51
C ARG A 310 -3.18 -9.01 -2.44
N GLY A 311 -3.59 -8.57 -1.24
CA GLY A 311 -4.80 -7.74 -1.07
C GLY A 311 -4.78 -6.44 -1.90
N THR A 312 -5.95 -5.85 -2.18
CA THR A 312 -6.05 -4.62 -3.01
C THR A 312 -5.35 -3.40 -2.43
N ARG A 313 -4.97 -3.45 -1.14
CA ARG A 313 -4.08 -2.49 -0.48
C ARG A 313 -2.82 -2.17 -1.30
N TRP A 314 -2.14 -3.17 -1.86
CA TRP A 314 -0.89 -2.94 -2.59
C TRP A 314 -1.12 -2.33 -3.98
N LEU A 315 -2.26 -2.64 -4.61
CA LEU A 315 -2.70 -1.95 -5.83
C LEU A 315 -2.96 -0.46 -5.56
N ARG A 316 -3.53 -0.14 -4.38
CA ARG A 316 -3.72 1.25 -3.95
C ARG A 316 -2.39 1.95 -3.66
N TRP A 317 -1.40 1.26 -3.11
CA TRP A 317 -0.02 1.79 -3.01
C TRP A 317 0.58 2.08 -4.39
N ALA A 318 0.44 1.17 -5.35
CA ALA A 318 0.88 1.41 -6.72
C ALA A 318 0.21 2.65 -7.33
N ALA A 319 -1.10 2.84 -7.13
CA ALA A 319 -1.79 4.07 -7.57
C ALA A 319 -1.27 5.33 -6.88
N LEU A 320 -0.96 5.28 -5.57
CA LEU A 320 -0.41 6.42 -4.85
C LEU A 320 1.03 6.76 -5.31
N LEU A 321 1.80 5.75 -5.74
CA LEU A 321 3.22 5.89 -6.06
C LEU A 321 3.53 5.97 -7.56
N HIS A 322 2.57 5.68 -8.46
CA HIS A 322 2.83 5.55 -9.92
C HIS A 322 3.57 6.73 -10.55
N ASP A 323 3.35 7.92 -10.00
CA ASP A 323 3.83 9.18 -10.56
C ASP A 323 4.95 9.87 -9.76
N ILE A 324 5.45 9.26 -8.68
CA ILE A 324 6.42 9.91 -7.77
C ILE A 324 7.74 10.29 -8.47
N GLY A 325 8.11 9.55 -9.52
CA GLY A 325 9.29 9.84 -10.33
C GLY A 325 9.19 11.16 -11.10
N LYS A 326 7.98 11.71 -11.33
CA LYS A 326 7.79 12.97 -12.06
C LYS A 326 8.49 14.14 -11.37
N ALA A 327 8.60 14.13 -10.05
CA ALA A 327 9.30 15.18 -9.32
C ALA A 327 10.80 15.26 -9.70
N ARG A 328 11.47 14.11 -9.82
CA ARG A 328 12.92 14.03 -10.14
C ARG A 328 13.23 14.18 -11.64
N THR A 329 12.31 13.73 -12.50
CA THR A 329 12.48 13.75 -13.97
C THR A 329 11.92 14.98 -14.67
N LYS A 330 11.28 15.89 -13.93
CA LYS A 330 10.73 17.13 -14.47
C LYS A 330 11.81 17.94 -15.21
N ARG A 331 11.58 18.22 -16.49
CA ARG A 331 12.41 19.08 -17.33
C ARG A 331 11.53 20.03 -18.15
N PHE A 332 12.04 21.24 -18.43
CA PHE A 332 11.36 22.17 -19.34
C PHE A 332 12.12 22.20 -20.67
N GLN A 333 11.53 21.63 -21.71
CA GLN A 333 12.15 21.46 -23.03
C GLN A 333 11.15 21.83 -24.13
N ASN A 334 11.63 22.48 -25.20
CA ASN A 334 10.81 22.85 -26.37
C ASN A 334 9.51 23.61 -26.04
N GLY A 335 9.53 24.40 -24.97
CA GLY A 335 8.38 25.18 -24.52
C GLY A 335 7.42 24.42 -23.60
N ASN A 336 7.55 23.09 -23.47
CA ASN A 336 6.69 22.23 -22.66
C ASN A 336 7.42 21.60 -21.45
N TRP A 337 6.64 21.19 -20.45
CA TRP A 337 7.12 20.34 -19.37
C TRP A 337 7.14 18.87 -19.80
N THR A 338 8.24 18.17 -19.57
CA THR A 338 8.40 16.74 -19.86
C THR A 338 8.88 15.96 -18.63
N PHE A 339 8.54 14.67 -18.60
CA PHE A 339 8.80 13.73 -17.49
C PHE A 339 9.33 12.40 -18.04
N HIS A 340 10.26 12.44 -18.97
CA HIS A 340 10.79 11.24 -19.61
C HIS A 340 11.46 10.32 -18.57
N GLY A 341 11.13 9.03 -18.59
CA GLY A 341 11.72 8.05 -17.67
C GLY A 341 11.17 8.09 -16.24
N HIS A 342 10.10 8.84 -15.97
CA HIS A 342 9.54 8.96 -14.62
C HIS A 342 9.07 7.62 -14.03
N GLU A 343 8.64 6.69 -14.88
CA GLU A 343 8.23 5.35 -14.51
C GLU A 343 9.40 4.51 -14.01
N HIS A 344 10.59 4.65 -14.62
CA HIS A 344 11.81 3.97 -14.21
C HIS A 344 12.37 4.57 -12.91
N GLU A 345 12.43 5.90 -12.84
CA GLU A 345 12.82 6.60 -11.62
C GLU A 345 11.83 6.35 -10.48
N GLY A 346 10.53 6.34 -10.78
CA GLY A 346 9.46 6.06 -9.83
C GLY A 346 9.57 4.65 -9.27
N ALA A 347 9.79 3.65 -10.11
CA ALA A 347 9.98 2.26 -9.67
C ALA A 347 11.17 2.12 -8.71
N ARG A 348 12.33 2.73 -9.04
CA ARG A 348 13.51 2.75 -8.15
C ARG A 348 13.23 3.42 -6.80
N MET A 349 12.37 4.43 -6.77
CA MET A 349 12.00 5.13 -5.53
C MET A 349 11.08 4.30 -4.62
N VAL A 350 10.37 3.29 -5.14
CA VAL A 350 9.44 2.48 -4.33
C VAL A 350 10.18 1.74 -3.22
N GLU A 351 11.32 1.12 -3.53
CA GLU A 351 12.11 0.39 -2.53
C GLU A 351 12.54 1.30 -1.37
N ASP A 352 13.00 2.52 -1.66
CA ASP A 352 13.38 3.50 -0.65
C ASP A 352 12.20 3.85 0.28
N VAL A 353 11.00 4.06 -0.30
CA VAL A 353 9.77 4.32 0.45
C VAL A 353 9.43 3.13 1.35
N PHE A 354 9.47 1.91 0.81
CA PHE A 354 9.15 0.69 1.55
C PHE A 354 10.12 0.46 2.70
N ARG A 355 11.43 0.59 2.46
CA ARG A 355 12.47 0.45 3.50
C ARG A 355 12.34 1.51 4.59
N ARG A 356 12.07 2.77 4.20
CA ARG A 356 11.91 3.89 5.15
C ARG A 356 10.69 3.71 6.03
N LEU A 357 9.55 3.31 5.46
CA LEU A 357 8.30 3.06 6.18
C LEU A 357 8.22 1.66 6.83
N LYS A 358 9.25 0.83 6.69
CA LYS A 358 9.28 -0.55 7.21
C LYS A 358 8.12 -1.40 6.69
N LEU A 359 7.73 -1.16 5.44
CA LEU A 359 6.77 -1.97 4.71
C LEU A 359 7.41 -3.31 4.30
N PRO A 360 6.62 -4.33 3.99
CA PRO A 360 7.14 -5.64 3.61
C PRO A 360 7.97 -5.61 2.32
N LEU A 361 9.17 -6.18 2.38
CA LEU A 361 10.15 -6.21 1.28
C LEU A 361 10.14 -7.55 0.51
N ASP A 362 8.98 -8.19 0.43
CA ASP A 362 8.77 -9.46 -0.27
C ASP A 362 8.06 -9.24 -1.62
N ALA A 363 7.30 -10.21 -2.10
CA ALA A 363 6.56 -10.13 -3.36
C ALA A 363 5.68 -8.87 -3.48
N ARG A 364 5.27 -8.25 -2.35
CA ARG A 364 4.50 -7.00 -2.32
C ARG A 364 5.28 -5.79 -2.84
N LEU A 365 6.59 -5.71 -2.53
CA LEU A 365 7.46 -4.67 -3.06
C LEU A 365 7.58 -4.81 -4.58
N SER A 366 7.96 -6.00 -5.05
CA SER A 366 8.13 -6.29 -6.47
C SER A 366 6.84 -6.05 -7.26
N TYR A 367 5.68 -6.39 -6.70
CA TYR A 367 4.38 -6.10 -7.30
C TYR A 367 4.16 -4.59 -7.49
N VAL A 368 4.40 -3.77 -6.45
CA VAL A 368 4.23 -2.31 -6.55
C VAL A 368 5.23 -1.72 -7.54
N GLU A 369 6.49 -2.14 -7.52
CA GLU A 369 7.52 -1.72 -8.48
C GLU A 369 7.13 -2.01 -9.92
N THR A 370 6.67 -3.23 -10.21
CA THR A 370 6.20 -3.65 -11.54
C THR A 370 5.05 -2.77 -12.02
N LEU A 371 4.04 -2.53 -11.18
CA LEU A 371 2.91 -1.68 -11.55
C LEU A 371 3.33 -0.22 -11.79
N VAL A 372 4.20 0.33 -10.94
CA VAL A 372 4.74 1.70 -11.10
C VAL A 372 5.58 1.80 -12.38
N LEU A 373 6.41 0.80 -12.69
CA LEU A 373 7.23 0.79 -13.90
C LEU A 373 6.37 0.73 -15.18
N MET A 374 5.29 -0.05 -15.14
CA MET A 374 4.54 -0.41 -16.34
C MET A 374 3.26 0.41 -16.57
N HIS A 375 2.85 1.28 -15.64
CA HIS A 375 1.53 1.92 -15.62
C HIS A 375 1.13 2.65 -16.93
N HIS A 376 2.08 3.17 -17.69
CA HIS A 376 1.83 3.87 -18.96
C HIS A 376 1.67 2.93 -20.18
N ARG A 377 2.24 1.72 -20.13
CA ARG A 377 2.31 0.80 -21.28
C ARG A 377 0.94 0.44 -21.84
N PRO A 378 -0.11 0.18 -21.03
CA PRO A 378 -1.45 -0.03 -21.58
C PRO A 378 -1.97 1.13 -22.42
N ALA A 379 -1.62 2.38 -22.07
CA ALA A 379 -2.07 3.57 -22.78
C ALA A 379 -1.37 3.71 -24.14
N ASP A 380 -0.10 3.34 -24.23
CA ASP A 380 0.65 3.34 -25.50
C ASP A 380 0.06 2.35 -26.51
N LEU A 381 -0.43 1.20 -26.00
CA LEU A 381 -1.15 0.20 -26.79
C LEU A 381 -2.60 0.59 -27.14
N ALA A 382 -3.11 1.71 -26.62
CA ALA A 382 -4.47 2.15 -26.92
C ALA A 382 -4.59 2.88 -28.27
N SER A 383 -3.48 2.99 -29.02
CA SER A 383 -3.42 3.57 -30.38
C SER A 383 -3.84 2.56 -31.46
N ASP A 384 -4.30 3.05 -32.62
CA ASP A 384 -4.88 2.19 -33.67
C ASP A 384 -3.83 1.34 -34.44
N ASP A 385 -2.54 1.62 -34.31
CA ASP A 385 -1.43 1.00 -35.07
C ASP A 385 -0.60 -0.02 -34.26
N VAL A 386 -1.21 -0.66 -33.26
CA VAL A 386 -0.46 -1.50 -32.32
C VAL A 386 -0.19 -2.90 -32.88
N THR A 387 1.06 -3.35 -32.79
CA THR A 387 1.49 -4.68 -33.25
C THR A 387 1.16 -5.77 -32.23
N ASP A 388 1.00 -7.01 -32.70
CA ASP A 388 0.80 -8.15 -31.80
C ASP A 388 2.02 -8.34 -30.89
N SER A 389 3.22 -8.07 -31.38
CA SER A 389 4.47 -8.14 -30.62
C SER A 389 4.50 -7.22 -29.41
N ALA A 390 4.00 -5.99 -29.55
CA ALA A 390 3.88 -5.06 -28.42
C ALA A 390 2.90 -5.57 -27.36
N VAL A 391 1.82 -6.23 -27.78
CA VAL A 391 0.85 -6.88 -26.89
C VAL A 391 1.45 -8.11 -26.21
N ARG A 392 2.21 -8.95 -26.93
CA ARG A 392 2.92 -10.11 -26.33
C ARG A 392 3.91 -9.68 -25.26
N ARG A 393 4.72 -8.65 -25.55
CA ARG A 393 5.68 -8.10 -24.58
C ARG A 393 4.96 -7.65 -23.31
N LEU A 394 3.85 -6.93 -23.42
CA LEU A 394 3.09 -6.52 -22.23
C LEU A 394 2.46 -7.70 -21.48
N LEU A 395 1.90 -8.69 -22.19
CA LEU A 395 1.35 -9.91 -21.58
C LEU A 395 2.41 -10.68 -20.78
N PHE A 396 3.60 -10.80 -21.35
CA PHE A 396 4.73 -11.50 -20.73
C PHE A 396 5.28 -10.72 -19.54
N ASP A 397 5.61 -9.43 -19.73
CA ASP A 397 6.25 -8.59 -18.71
C ASP A 397 5.33 -8.37 -17.50
N ALA A 398 4.01 -8.23 -17.73
CA ALA A 398 3.05 -8.02 -16.64
C ALA A 398 2.59 -9.33 -15.98
N GLY A 399 2.69 -10.47 -16.66
CA GLY A 399 2.34 -11.79 -16.14
C GLY A 399 1.00 -11.87 -15.41
N GLU A 400 1.04 -12.24 -14.13
CA GLU A 400 -0.15 -12.32 -13.25
C GLU A 400 -0.75 -10.94 -12.95
N ASP A 401 0.07 -9.89 -12.92
CA ASP A 401 -0.30 -8.54 -12.50
C ASP A 401 -1.01 -7.73 -13.59
N LEU A 402 -1.12 -8.26 -14.81
CA LEU A 402 -1.74 -7.59 -15.95
C LEU A 402 -3.15 -7.07 -15.65
N GLY A 403 -3.96 -7.84 -14.92
CA GLY A 403 -5.32 -7.43 -14.57
C GLY A 403 -5.35 -6.16 -13.72
N ASP A 404 -4.44 -6.08 -12.75
CA ASP A 404 -4.30 -4.94 -11.86
C ASP A 404 -3.63 -3.76 -12.56
N LEU A 405 -2.66 -4.02 -13.44
CA LEU A 405 -2.05 -3.00 -14.31
C LEU A 405 -3.09 -2.33 -15.22
N MET A 406 -3.97 -3.11 -15.86
CA MET A 406 -5.07 -2.59 -16.67
C MET A 406 -6.07 -1.80 -15.82
N THR A 407 -6.31 -2.23 -14.58
CA THR A 407 -7.20 -1.53 -13.64
C THR A 407 -6.62 -0.17 -13.25
N LEU A 408 -5.32 -0.12 -12.93
CA LEU A 408 -4.57 1.11 -12.64
C LEU A 408 -4.58 2.08 -13.83
N ALA A 409 -4.24 1.60 -15.03
CA ALA A 409 -4.22 2.41 -16.25
C ALA A 409 -5.60 3.01 -16.60
N ARG A 410 -6.69 2.30 -16.28
CA ARG A 410 -8.05 2.82 -16.43
C ARG A 410 -8.42 3.86 -15.38
N ALA A 411 -7.90 3.74 -14.15
CA ALA A 411 -8.09 4.72 -13.09
C ALA A 411 -7.32 6.03 -13.39
N ASP A 412 -6.20 5.92 -14.10
CA ASP A 412 -5.37 7.07 -14.51
C ASP A 412 -6.06 8.04 -15.50
N VAL A 413 -7.16 7.60 -16.13
CA VAL A 413 -7.96 8.44 -17.04
C VAL A 413 -8.76 9.51 -16.28
N THR A 414 -8.08 10.58 -15.87
CA THR A 414 -8.65 11.67 -15.04
C THR A 414 -9.36 12.77 -15.81
N SER A 415 -9.48 12.66 -17.15
CA SER A 415 -10.05 13.72 -18.00
C SER A 415 -11.44 14.16 -17.54
N ALA A 416 -11.68 15.46 -17.33
CA ALA A 416 -13.02 15.96 -16.95
C ALA A 416 -14.08 15.84 -18.08
N ASN A 417 -13.65 15.64 -19.34
CA ASN A 417 -14.56 15.54 -20.49
C ASN A 417 -15.13 14.11 -20.63
N PRO A 418 -16.47 13.91 -20.48
CA PRO A 418 -17.08 12.59 -20.56
C PRO A 418 -16.85 11.87 -21.89
N ARG A 419 -16.84 12.59 -23.01
CA ARG A 419 -16.60 12.00 -24.34
C ARG A 419 -15.17 11.51 -24.50
N ARG A 420 -14.20 12.24 -23.93
CA ARG A 420 -12.79 11.80 -23.95
C ARG A 420 -12.59 10.59 -23.04
N ARG A 421 -13.15 10.61 -21.83
CA ARG A 421 -13.10 9.44 -20.94
C ARG A 421 -13.69 8.19 -21.59
N ALA A 422 -14.88 8.29 -22.19
CA ALA A 422 -15.50 7.16 -22.88
C ALA A 422 -14.59 6.60 -23.97
N ARG A 423 -14.03 7.46 -24.84
CA ARG A 423 -13.07 7.02 -25.87
C ARG A 423 -11.84 6.32 -25.32
N HIS A 424 -11.28 6.79 -24.21
CA HIS A 424 -10.14 6.12 -23.57
C HIS A 424 -10.54 4.76 -22.99
N GLN A 425 -11.72 4.65 -22.38
CA GLN A 425 -12.23 3.36 -21.90
C GLN A 425 -12.46 2.39 -23.05
N ASP A 426 -13.11 2.84 -24.14
CA ASP A 426 -13.30 2.04 -25.35
C ASP A 426 -11.97 1.57 -25.93
N ALA A 427 -10.91 2.39 -25.82
CA ALA A 427 -9.58 2.03 -26.29
C ALA A 427 -8.94 0.94 -25.41
N TYR A 428 -9.04 1.06 -24.08
CA TYR A 428 -8.60 -0.01 -23.18
C TYR A 428 -9.40 -1.31 -23.35
N ASP A 429 -10.68 -1.23 -23.69
CA ASP A 429 -11.50 -2.41 -24.00
C ASP A 429 -10.99 -3.13 -25.26
N ARG A 430 -10.61 -2.37 -26.30
CA ARG A 430 -9.98 -2.94 -27.50
C ARG A 430 -8.63 -3.57 -27.19
N VAL A 431 -7.81 -2.93 -26.35
CA VAL A 431 -6.52 -3.51 -25.90
C VAL A 431 -6.74 -4.82 -25.15
N ALA A 432 -7.70 -4.86 -24.22
CA ALA A 432 -8.01 -6.07 -23.46
C ALA A 432 -8.55 -7.21 -24.35
N GLU A 433 -9.37 -6.90 -25.35
CA GLU A 433 -9.82 -7.89 -26.35
C GLU A 433 -8.65 -8.41 -27.20
N LYS A 434 -7.77 -7.52 -27.64
CA LYS A 434 -6.60 -7.88 -28.41
C LYS A 434 -5.65 -8.77 -27.59
N MET A 435 -5.43 -8.43 -26.32
CA MET A 435 -4.68 -9.25 -25.38
C MET A 435 -5.25 -10.66 -25.27
N ARG A 436 -6.57 -10.80 -25.08
CA ARG A 436 -7.23 -12.13 -25.05
C ARG A 436 -7.00 -12.90 -26.35
N THR A 437 -7.14 -12.25 -27.49
CA THR A 437 -6.94 -12.89 -28.81
C THR A 437 -5.49 -13.39 -28.97
N VAL A 438 -4.52 -12.56 -28.60
CA VAL A 438 -3.09 -12.91 -28.68
C VAL A 438 -2.73 -14.01 -27.67
N GLU A 439 -3.27 -13.93 -26.45
CA GLU A 439 -3.09 -14.95 -25.41
C GLU A 439 -3.71 -16.30 -25.81
N GLU A 440 -4.92 -16.32 -26.36
CA GLU A 440 -5.57 -17.55 -26.84
C GLU A 440 -4.78 -18.23 -27.96
N LYS A 441 -4.19 -17.43 -28.84
CA LYS A 441 -3.37 -17.91 -29.95
C LYS A 441 -2.02 -18.48 -29.47
N ASP A 442 -1.36 -17.79 -28.54
CA ASP A 442 0.06 -18.00 -28.24
C ASP A 442 0.32 -18.57 -26.81
N ARG A 443 -0.73 -18.76 -25.99
CA ARG A 443 -0.70 -19.20 -24.57
C ARG A 443 0.27 -18.43 -23.67
N LEU A 444 0.47 -17.14 -23.95
CA LEU A 444 1.58 -16.34 -23.39
C LEU A 444 1.52 -16.07 -21.89
N ARG A 445 0.35 -16.01 -21.24
CA ARG A 445 0.31 -15.80 -19.77
C ARG A 445 0.83 -17.00 -18.98
N ASN A 446 0.80 -18.19 -19.58
CA ASN A 446 1.43 -19.40 -19.07
C ASN A 446 2.62 -19.78 -19.97
N PHE A 447 3.41 -18.79 -20.38
CA PHE A 447 4.56 -19.01 -21.27
C PHE A 447 5.59 -19.91 -20.59
N GLU A 448 5.65 -21.17 -21.03
CA GLU A 448 6.77 -22.05 -20.77
C GLU A 448 7.72 -21.97 -21.99
N PRO A 449 9.04 -21.77 -21.78
CA PRO A 449 10.00 -21.80 -22.87
C PRO A 449 9.87 -23.10 -23.66
N PRO A 450 9.67 -23.05 -24.99
CA PRO A 450 9.46 -24.26 -25.80
C PRO A 450 10.71 -25.15 -25.91
N LEU A 451 11.86 -24.69 -25.40
CA LEU A 451 13.10 -25.44 -25.28
C LEU A 451 13.63 -25.35 -23.84
N SER A 452 13.93 -26.51 -23.26
CA SER A 452 14.61 -26.61 -21.97
C SER A 452 16.13 -26.42 -22.11
N GLY A 453 16.80 -26.10 -21.00
CA GLY A 453 18.27 -26.01 -20.99
C GLY A 453 18.94 -27.34 -21.34
N GLU A 454 18.39 -28.46 -20.87
CA GLU A 454 18.88 -29.81 -21.15
C GLU A 454 18.82 -30.14 -22.64
N GLU A 455 17.70 -29.82 -23.30
CA GLU A 455 17.57 -30.03 -24.76
C GLU A 455 18.56 -29.19 -25.57
N ILE A 456 18.84 -27.95 -25.14
CA ILE A 456 19.83 -27.09 -25.81
C ILE A 456 21.24 -27.68 -25.64
N MET A 457 21.57 -28.13 -24.42
CA MET A 457 22.86 -28.78 -24.12
C MET A 457 23.06 -30.04 -24.96
N ASP A 458 22.07 -30.92 -25.01
CA ASP A 458 22.11 -32.16 -25.79
C ASP A 458 22.20 -31.89 -27.30
N ALA A 459 21.44 -30.91 -27.80
CA ALA A 459 21.39 -30.59 -29.22
C ALA A 459 22.70 -29.96 -29.73
N LEU A 460 23.33 -29.10 -28.92
CA LEU A 460 24.54 -28.37 -29.30
C LEU A 460 25.83 -29.02 -28.79
N GLY A 461 25.73 -30.04 -27.94
CA GLY A 461 26.87 -30.73 -27.34
C GLY A 461 27.68 -29.84 -26.39
N ILE A 462 27.00 -29.00 -25.61
CA ILE A 462 27.61 -28.05 -24.67
C ILE A 462 27.20 -28.32 -23.23
N GLU A 463 28.03 -27.89 -22.29
CA GLU A 463 27.70 -27.87 -20.86
C GLU A 463 26.84 -26.64 -20.50
N GLU A 464 26.29 -26.61 -19.29
CA GLU A 464 25.53 -25.49 -18.77
C GLU A 464 26.40 -24.23 -18.71
N GLY A 465 25.93 -23.12 -19.27
CA GLY A 465 26.71 -21.88 -19.32
C GLY A 465 26.05 -20.73 -20.09
N VAL A 466 26.84 -19.69 -20.35
CA VAL A 466 26.36 -18.45 -21.01
C VAL A 466 25.77 -18.71 -22.40
N ALA A 467 26.34 -19.64 -23.18
CA ALA A 467 25.81 -20.01 -24.50
C ALA A 467 24.36 -20.51 -24.43
N VAL A 468 24.04 -21.39 -23.46
CA VAL A 468 22.67 -21.89 -23.25
C VAL A 468 21.72 -20.74 -22.91
N GLY A 469 22.16 -19.83 -22.03
CA GLY A 469 21.39 -18.64 -21.68
C GLY A 469 21.11 -17.73 -22.88
N ILE A 470 22.12 -17.49 -23.74
CA ILE A 470 21.97 -16.68 -24.96
C ILE A 470 20.95 -17.31 -25.90
N VAL A 471 20.99 -18.63 -26.11
CA VAL A 471 20.01 -19.33 -26.95
C VAL A 471 18.60 -19.16 -26.38
N LYS A 472 18.40 -19.43 -25.08
CA LYS A 472 17.09 -19.30 -24.43
C LYS A 472 16.54 -17.88 -24.59
N GLU A 473 17.40 -16.89 -24.42
CA GLU A 473 17.01 -15.49 -24.52
C GLU A 473 16.66 -15.07 -25.95
N ASN A 474 17.46 -15.46 -26.95
CA ASN A 474 17.20 -15.12 -28.34
C ASN A 474 15.92 -15.80 -28.86
N VAL A 475 15.69 -17.06 -28.50
CA VAL A 475 14.44 -17.77 -28.82
C VAL A 475 13.24 -17.05 -28.18
N ARG A 476 13.38 -16.62 -26.91
CA ARG A 476 12.34 -15.86 -26.20
C ARG A 476 12.02 -14.56 -26.93
N GLU A 477 13.03 -13.76 -27.27
CA GLU A 477 12.83 -12.49 -27.99
C GLU A 477 12.20 -12.71 -29.37
N ALA A 478 12.64 -13.71 -30.14
CA ALA A 478 12.06 -14.03 -31.45
C ALA A 478 10.57 -14.41 -31.37
N ILE A 479 10.14 -15.11 -30.30
CA ILE A 479 8.72 -15.39 -30.06
C ILE A 479 7.96 -14.11 -29.72
N LEU A 480 8.49 -13.28 -28.81
CA LEU A 480 7.84 -12.03 -28.41
C LEU A 480 7.71 -11.07 -29.59
N ASP A 481 8.72 -11.01 -30.46
CA ASP A 481 8.71 -10.20 -31.67
C ASP A 481 7.87 -10.81 -32.79
N GLY A 482 7.43 -12.06 -32.65
CA GLY A 482 6.55 -12.76 -33.58
C GLY A 482 7.26 -13.26 -34.83
N GLU A 483 8.59 -13.37 -34.77
CA GLU A 483 9.42 -13.96 -35.81
C GLU A 483 9.19 -15.47 -35.89
N ILE A 484 8.96 -16.10 -34.74
CA ILE A 484 8.66 -17.52 -34.61
C ILE A 484 7.43 -17.78 -33.74
N GLU A 485 6.76 -18.90 -33.97
CA GLU A 485 5.64 -19.35 -33.14
C GLU A 485 6.15 -19.94 -31.80
N ASN A 486 5.32 -19.87 -30.77
CA ASN A 486 5.63 -20.44 -29.46
C ASN A 486 5.43 -21.97 -29.45
N ASP A 487 6.20 -22.68 -30.27
CA ASP A 487 6.21 -24.13 -30.35
C ASP A 487 7.63 -24.69 -30.45
N HIS A 488 7.78 -25.93 -30.01
CA HIS A 488 9.07 -26.63 -29.94
C HIS A 488 9.78 -26.70 -31.30
N ALA A 489 9.04 -26.95 -32.39
CA ALA A 489 9.64 -27.13 -33.71
C ALA A 489 10.13 -25.80 -34.30
N ALA A 490 9.38 -24.72 -34.12
CA ALA A 490 9.79 -23.37 -34.53
C ALA A 490 11.01 -22.90 -33.72
N ALA A 491 10.97 -23.07 -32.40
CA ALA A 491 12.08 -22.74 -31.50
C ALA A 491 13.34 -23.55 -31.83
N ARG A 492 13.20 -24.84 -32.14
CA ARG A 492 14.33 -25.71 -32.51
C ARG A 492 15.00 -25.25 -33.81
N ARG A 493 14.21 -24.92 -34.84
CA ARG A 493 14.75 -24.38 -36.09
C ARG A 493 15.50 -23.07 -35.86
N TYR A 494 14.92 -22.16 -35.09
CA TYR A 494 15.55 -20.88 -34.80
C TYR A 494 16.83 -21.05 -33.96
N MET A 495 16.84 -21.96 -32.98
CA MET A 495 18.05 -22.32 -32.25
C MET A 495 19.16 -22.79 -33.19
N ASP A 496 18.85 -23.68 -34.15
CA ASP A 496 19.83 -24.17 -35.11
C ASP A 496 20.39 -23.03 -35.99
N GLU A 497 19.58 -21.99 -36.30
CA GLU A 497 20.00 -20.81 -37.05
C GLU A 497 20.96 -19.90 -36.27
N ILE A 498 20.78 -19.77 -34.95
CA ILE A 498 21.60 -18.89 -34.09
C ILE A 498 22.73 -19.63 -33.35
N ALA A 499 22.83 -20.96 -33.49
CA ALA A 499 23.72 -21.81 -32.72
C ALA A 499 25.18 -21.35 -32.78
N ASP A 500 25.71 -21.11 -33.98
CA ASP A 500 27.10 -20.70 -34.19
C ASP A 500 27.43 -19.36 -33.50
N GLU A 501 26.48 -18.42 -33.52
CA GLU A 501 26.59 -17.11 -32.85
C GLU A 501 26.62 -17.28 -31.33
N ALA A 502 25.68 -18.06 -30.78
CA ALA A 502 25.57 -18.29 -29.34
C ALA A 502 26.80 -19.03 -28.79
N LEU A 503 27.30 -20.05 -29.50
CA LEU A 503 28.52 -20.78 -29.16
C LEU A 503 29.74 -19.85 -29.17
N ARG A 504 29.86 -18.99 -30.19
CA ARG A 504 30.96 -18.02 -30.26
C ARG A 504 30.93 -17.06 -29.06
N ARG A 505 29.76 -16.51 -28.73
CA ARG A 505 29.60 -15.60 -27.58
C ARG A 505 29.86 -16.30 -26.24
N GLY A 506 29.43 -17.54 -26.08
CA GLY A 506 29.77 -18.36 -24.90
C GLY A 506 31.27 -18.58 -24.74
N ALA A 507 31.96 -18.94 -25.83
CA ALA A 507 33.42 -19.12 -25.80
C ALA A 507 34.18 -17.83 -25.45
N LEU A 508 33.66 -16.67 -25.87
CA LEU A 508 34.20 -15.37 -25.46
C LEU A 508 34.04 -15.12 -23.96
N PHE A 509 32.89 -15.48 -23.38
CA PHE A 509 32.68 -15.37 -21.93
C PHE A 509 33.67 -16.22 -21.14
N GLU A 510 33.83 -17.50 -21.50
CA GLU A 510 34.78 -18.40 -20.84
C GLU A 510 36.23 -17.93 -20.97
N GLU A 511 36.57 -17.31 -22.10
CA GLU A 511 37.88 -16.70 -22.30
C GLU A 511 38.08 -15.48 -21.40
N MET A 512 37.09 -14.61 -21.28
CA MET A 512 37.14 -13.47 -20.35
C MET A 512 37.25 -13.96 -18.91
N GLN A 513 36.45 -14.94 -18.51
CA GLN A 513 36.50 -15.51 -17.17
C GLN A 513 37.88 -16.09 -16.81
N ARG A 514 38.61 -16.65 -17.78
CA ARG A 514 40.01 -17.12 -17.61
C ARG A 514 41.05 -16.01 -17.59
N ARG A 515 40.73 -14.82 -18.09
CA ARG A 515 41.64 -13.68 -18.20
C ARG A 515 41.54 -12.72 -17.00
N LEU A 516 40.36 -12.61 -16.42
CA LEU A 516 40.10 -11.72 -15.29
C LEU A 516 40.54 -12.39 -13.99
N ASP A 517 41.19 -11.64 -13.11
CA ASP A 517 41.65 -12.13 -11.81
C ASP A 517 41.33 -11.11 -10.69
N GLY A 518 41.08 -11.61 -9.48
CA GLY A 518 40.89 -10.76 -8.30
C GLY A 518 39.71 -9.79 -8.43
N PRO A 519 39.89 -8.48 -8.19
CA PRO A 519 38.81 -7.48 -8.26
C PRO A 519 38.14 -7.38 -9.63
N GLU A 520 38.85 -7.68 -10.73
CA GLU A 520 38.30 -7.56 -12.08
C GLU A 520 37.11 -8.50 -12.34
N GLN A 521 36.96 -9.56 -11.53
CA GLN A 521 35.84 -10.49 -11.60
C GLN A 521 34.48 -9.81 -11.34
N GLN A 522 34.45 -8.64 -10.67
CA GLN A 522 33.24 -7.85 -10.48
C GLN A 522 32.62 -7.39 -11.81
N ALA A 523 33.45 -7.17 -12.84
CA ALA A 523 33.00 -6.75 -14.17
C ALA A 523 32.36 -7.88 -15.01
N LEU A 524 32.36 -9.13 -14.55
CA LEU A 524 31.76 -10.24 -15.30
C LEU A 524 30.26 -10.05 -15.57
N GLY A 525 29.54 -9.35 -14.68
CA GLY A 525 28.13 -9.01 -14.88
C GLY A 525 27.92 -8.17 -16.14
N ALA A 526 28.64 -7.06 -16.25
CA ALA A 526 28.59 -6.16 -17.41
C ALA A 526 29.04 -6.84 -18.71
N ILE A 527 30.10 -7.66 -18.65
CA ILE A 527 30.56 -8.46 -19.81
C ILE A 527 29.46 -9.42 -20.27
N LYS A 528 28.80 -10.11 -19.34
CA LYS A 528 27.70 -11.00 -19.64
C LYS A 528 26.55 -10.24 -20.30
N GLU A 529 26.18 -9.07 -19.80
CA GLU A 529 25.12 -8.25 -20.39
C GLU A 529 25.41 -7.85 -21.85
N VAL A 530 26.65 -7.40 -22.13
CA VAL A 530 27.06 -7.07 -23.50
C VAL A 530 27.06 -8.30 -24.42
N LEU A 531 27.40 -9.48 -23.90
CA LEU A 531 27.31 -10.70 -24.69
C LEU A 531 25.87 -11.13 -24.98
N PHE A 532 24.89 -10.79 -24.14
CA PHE A 532 23.49 -11.11 -24.42
C PHE A 532 22.86 -10.09 -25.38
N PHE A 533 23.07 -8.79 -25.13
CA PHE A 533 22.29 -7.73 -25.76
C PHE A 533 23.13 -6.72 -26.57
N GLY A 534 24.44 -6.69 -26.36
CA GLY A 534 25.33 -5.72 -26.96
C GLY A 534 25.89 -6.13 -28.32
N GLU A 535 26.48 -5.14 -28.99
CA GLU A 535 27.26 -5.36 -30.21
C GLU A 535 28.62 -5.95 -29.88
N VAL A 536 28.86 -7.15 -30.39
CA VAL A 536 30.15 -7.84 -30.29
C VAL A 536 30.71 -8.00 -31.70
N PRO A 537 31.88 -7.43 -32.01
CA PRO A 537 32.48 -7.53 -33.33
C PRO A 537 32.56 -8.98 -33.83
N ALA A 538 31.90 -9.27 -34.95
CA ALA A 538 31.98 -10.57 -35.62
C ALA A 538 33.20 -10.70 -36.54
N SER A 539 33.93 -9.60 -36.78
CA SER A 539 35.01 -9.50 -37.76
C SER A 539 36.32 -10.17 -37.33
N SER A 540 36.66 -10.15 -36.04
CA SER A 540 37.78 -10.93 -35.50
C SER A 540 37.63 -11.18 -33.99
N ARG A 541 38.21 -12.29 -33.53
CA ARG A 541 38.22 -12.68 -32.11
C ARG A 541 38.94 -11.64 -31.25
N GLU A 542 40.04 -11.07 -31.75
CA GLU A 542 40.81 -10.05 -31.04
C GLU A 542 40.00 -8.77 -30.83
N ALA A 543 39.21 -8.36 -31.82
CA ALA A 543 38.35 -7.19 -31.72
C ALA A 543 37.22 -7.39 -30.70
N ALA A 544 36.63 -8.60 -30.67
CA ALA A 544 35.62 -8.95 -29.68
C ALA A 544 36.17 -8.90 -28.25
N VAL A 545 37.34 -9.52 -28.02
CA VAL A 545 38.00 -9.50 -26.71
C VAL A 545 38.40 -8.08 -26.30
N ALA A 546 38.90 -7.27 -27.23
CA ALA A 546 39.22 -5.87 -26.96
C ALA A 546 37.99 -5.08 -26.49
N ARG A 547 36.85 -5.23 -27.17
CA ARG A 547 35.59 -4.59 -26.73
C ARG A 547 35.17 -5.04 -25.33
N LEU A 548 35.25 -6.33 -25.02
CA LEU A 548 34.90 -6.83 -23.69
C LEU A 548 35.87 -6.36 -22.59
N MET A 549 37.13 -6.12 -22.92
CA MET A 549 38.09 -5.48 -22.02
C MET A 549 37.74 -4.00 -21.78
N ASP A 550 37.28 -3.28 -22.80
CA ASP A 550 36.80 -1.90 -22.63
C ASP A 550 35.57 -1.86 -21.71
N VAL A 551 34.62 -2.78 -21.89
CA VAL A 551 33.44 -2.93 -21.00
C VAL A 551 33.86 -3.17 -19.55
N LYS A 552 34.88 -4.02 -19.35
CA LYS A 552 35.43 -4.29 -18.03
C LYS A 552 35.99 -3.02 -17.37
N ASP A 553 36.78 -2.26 -18.12
CA ASP A 553 37.36 -1.00 -17.61
C ASP A 553 36.27 0.06 -17.32
N GLU A 554 35.22 0.13 -18.14
CA GLU A 554 34.05 1.00 -17.93
C GLU A 554 33.32 0.66 -16.63
N ALA A 555 33.00 -0.62 -16.41
CA ALA A 555 32.28 -1.08 -15.23
C ALA A 555 33.03 -0.81 -13.91
N LEU A 556 34.35 -1.10 -13.89
CA LEU A 556 35.18 -0.85 -12.70
C LEU A 556 35.30 0.65 -12.37
N ALA A 557 35.27 1.51 -13.40
CA ALA A 557 35.36 2.96 -13.22
C ALA A 557 34.05 3.62 -12.74
N GLU A 558 32.90 2.94 -12.86
CA GLU A 558 31.62 3.37 -12.30
C GLU A 558 31.52 3.01 -10.83
N GLU A 559 31.93 1.80 -10.43
CA GLU A 559 31.96 1.38 -9.02
C GLU A 559 32.90 2.24 -8.14
N GLU A 560 33.99 2.78 -8.68
CA GLU A 560 34.87 3.69 -7.93
C GLU A 560 34.25 5.10 -7.69
N ARG A 561 33.13 5.42 -8.34
CA ARG A 561 32.45 6.73 -8.25
C ARG A 561 31.19 6.71 -7.39
N GLU A 562 30.63 5.54 -7.12
CA GLU A 562 29.54 5.29 -6.18
C GLU A 562 30.07 5.11 -4.75
#